data_AF-A0A0W0TVQ8-F1
#
_entry.id   AF-A0A0W0TVQ8-F1
#
_cell.length_a   1.000
_cell.length_b   1.000
_cell.length_c   1.000
_cell.angle_alpha   90.00
_cell.angle_beta   90.00
_cell.angle_gamma   90.00
#
_symmetry.space_group_name_H-M   'P 1'
#
loop_
_entity.id
_entity.type
_entity.pdbx_description
1 polymer ?
#
loop_
_entity_poly.entity_id
_entity_poly.type
_entity_poly.pdbx_seq_one_letter_code
_entity_poly.pdbx_strand_id
1 'polypeptide(L)'
;MSMETNESEIIQDISRRLVEAQRKIRILDSIKWDESIKKDFFQKKAQKLPLVNRDYYLGKPLPFDAVEKQEEFRLILRDTINQLGQYSPVTRLIKRQCEEYCRAVQMLEARGTPSFSELSMELYGSPDDAFYSGGPRLSELGTLLFDVLTALDVQLQSDADMKRYTPQEAQVILESRLSSFFSQHPGKITVMVSDDMVADAAAGADSIKLSQQAMFSDRDLRYLEVHEGWVHVGTTLNGATQPYCFFLSKGSPSSSVIQEGLAVITEVVTFSSYPGRIRKITNRVIALDKVRQGATFVDIYRYFIECGLSEDDSYNQTVRVFRGSTPDGGPFTKDLSYAKGFVMIYNFIRFAISQRHIDSIPLLFAGKLVLDDLPLLNELRNMNLLTAPVYLPPPFRDLAALSAWMSFSLFLNKFSLNEIQKSFRFLLG
;
A
#
# COMPACT_ATOMS: atom_id res chain seq x y z
N MET A 1 28.36 26.94 11.17
CA MET A 1 27.82 27.69 10.00
C MET A 1 28.37 27.26 8.64
N SER A 2 29.67 27.04 8.37
CA SER A 2 30.11 26.62 7.01
C SER A 2 30.00 25.12 6.72
N MET A 3 30.06 24.24 7.73
CA MET A 3 29.90 22.77 7.54
C MET A 3 28.44 22.31 7.44
N GLU A 4 27.51 22.92 8.20
CA GLU A 4 26.08 22.55 8.21
C GLU A 4 25.38 22.91 6.88
N THR A 5 25.77 24.02 6.24
CA THR A 5 25.26 24.40 4.92
C THR A 5 25.69 23.40 3.85
N ASN A 6 26.91 22.85 3.96
CA ASN A 6 27.43 21.85 3.02
C ASN A 6 26.70 20.50 3.14
N GLU A 7 26.43 20.03 4.38
CA GLU A 7 25.68 18.77 4.59
C GLU A 7 24.27 18.84 4.01
N SER A 8 23.56 19.95 4.22
CA SER A 8 22.20 20.14 3.74
C SER A 8 22.10 20.12 2.20
N GLU A 9 23.05 20.77 1.52
CA GLU A 9 23.15 20.76 0.05
C GLU A 9 23.43 19.36 -0.50
N ILE A 10 24.32 18.60 0.18
CA ILE A 10 24.61 17.21 -0.17
C ILE A 10 23.34 16.34 -0.05
N ILE A 11 22.57 16.49 1.03
CA ILE A 11 21.31 15.74 1.23
C ILE A 11 20.29 16.09 0.14
N GLN A 12 20.20 17.35 -0.26
CA GLN A 12 19.30 17.78 -1.34
C GLN A 12 19.72 17.19 -2.69
N ASP A 13 21.01 17.17 -3.02
CA ASP A 13 21.51 16.55 -4.26
C ASP A 13 21.21 15.04 -4.29
N ILE A 14 21.51 14.33 -3.20
CA ILE A 14 21.22 12.90 -3.07
C ILE A 14 19.71 12.64 -3.20
N SER A 15 18.89 13.48 -2.57
CA SER A 15 17.43 13.39 -2.66
C SER A 15 16.96 13.51 -4.12
N ARG A 16 17.49 14.49 -4.85
CA ARG A 16 17.19 14.72 -6.27
C ARG A 16 17.54 13.49 -7.10
N ARG A 17 18.78 13.01 -6.96
CA ARG A 17 19.29 11.84 -7.70
C ARG A 17 18.46 10.59 -7.44
N LEU A 18 18.08 10.33 -6.18
CA LEU A 18 17.25 9.16 -5.85
C LEU A 18 15.84 9.25 -6.45
N VAL A 19 15.20 10.44 -6.37
CA VAL A 19 13.87 10.67 -6.97
C VAL A 19 13.90 10.54 -8.49
N GLU A 20 14.95 11.04 -9.14
CA GLU A 20 15.18 10.91 -10.58
C GLU A 20 15.40 9.44 -11.00
N ALA A 21 16.29 8.72 -10.31
CA ALA A 21 16.66 7.34 -10.62
C ALA A 21 15.45 6.39 -10.61
N GLN A 22 14.58 6.50 -9.59
CA GLN A 22 13.40 5.64 -9.46
C GLN A 22 12.28 5.95 -10.45
N ARG A 23 12.26 7.13 -11.08
CA ARG A 23 11.11 7.62 -11.90
C ARG A 23 10.69 6.67 -13.01
N LYS A 24 11.65 5.93 -13.59
CA LYS A 24 11.40 4.95 -14.67
C LYS A 24 10.92 3.59 -14.16
N ILE A 25 11.02 3.31 -12.86
CA ILE A 25 10.66 2.02 -12.25
C ILE A 25 9.16 2.01 -11.93
N ARG A 26 8.36 1.79 -12.97
CA ARG A 26 6.89 1.68 -12.84
C ARG A 26 6.48 0.22 -12.71
N ILE A 27 6.64 -0.36 -11.52
CA ILE A 27 6.43 -1.80 -11.26
C ILE A 27 5.10 -2.29 -11.83
N LEU A 28 4.00 -1.62 -11.49
CA LEU A 28 2.66 -2.03 -11.89
C LEU A 28 2.44 -1.96 -13.40
N ASP A 29 3.03 -0.98 -14.09
CA ASP A 29 2.94 -0.86 -15.55
C ASP A 29 3.75 -1.97 -16.24
N SER A 30 4.93 -2.28 -15.71
CA SER A 30 5.82 -3.31 -16.24
C SER A 30 5.25 -4.73 -16.12
N ILE A 31 4.24 -4.97 -15.29
CA ILE A 31 3.70 -6.33 -15.08
C ILE A 31 2.28 -6.52 -15.64
N LYS A 32 1.72 -5.51 -16.34
CA LYS A 32 0.34 -5.58 -16.85
C LYS A 32 0.13 -6.70 -17.86
N TRP A 33 -1.06 -7.29 -17.80
CA TRP A 33 -1.55 -8.21 -18.83
C TRP A 33 -2.43 -7.44 -19.81
N ASP A 34 -2.31 -7.74 -21.10
CA ASP A 34 -3.12 -7.07 -22.12
C ASP A 34 -4.55 -7.60 -22.14
N GLU A 35 -5.47 -6.78 -22.64
CA GLU A 35 -6.87 -7.16 -22.86
C GLU A 35 -7.05 -8.39 -23.76
N SER A 36 -6.08 -8.71 -24.63
CA SER A 36 -6.10 -9.93 -25.43
C SER A 36 -6.08 -11.20 -24.56
N ILE A 37 -5.35 -11.17 -23.44
CA ILE A 37 -5.26 -12.28 -22.49
C ILE A 37 -6.63 -12.52 -21.83
N LYS A 38 -7.33 -11.44 -21.47
CA LYS A 38 -8.69 -11.49 -20.92
C LYS A 38 -9.68 -12.07 -21.93
N LYS A 39 -9.68 -11.54 -23.16
CA LYS A 39 -10.56 -12.00 -24.24
C LYS A 39 -10.35 -13.50 -24.54
N ASP A 40 -9.12 -13.95 -24.67
CA ASP A 40 -8.80 -15.37 -24.92
C ASP A 40 -9.24 -16.28 -23.76
N PHE A 41 -9.03 -15.85 -22.51
CA PHE A 41 -9.45 -16.60 -21.33
C PHE A 41 -10.97 -16.86 -21.32
N PHE A 42 -11.77 -15.82 -21.59
CA PHE A 42 -13.23 -15.96 -21.65
C PHE A 42 -13.73 -16.69 -22.91
N GLN A 43 -13.07 -16.52 -24.06
CA GLN A 43 -13.36 -17.34 -25.25
C GLN A 43 -13.15 -18.84 -24.99
N LYS A 44 -12.16 -19.18 -24.14
CA LYS A 44 -11.91 -20.54 -23.64
C LYS A 44 -12.75 -20.90 -22.42
N LYS A 45 -13.82 -20.15 -22.14
CA LYS A 45 -14.79 -20.37 -21.06
C LYS A 45 -14.16 -20.44 -19.66
N ALA A 46 -13.07 -19.71 -19.43
CA ALA A 46 -12.33 -19.70 -18.17
C ALA A 46 -11.84 -21.10 -17.70
N GLN A 47 -11.60 -22.03 -18.63
CA GLN A 47 -11.16 -23.39 -18.32
C GLN A 47 -9.68 -23.66 -18.63
N LYS A 48 -9.02 -22.78 -19.38
CA LYS A 48 -7.62 -22.92 -19.75
C LYS A 48 -6.79 -21.83 -19.09
N LEU A 49 -5.56 -22.16 -18.73
CA LEU A 49 -4.61 -21.16 -18.25
C LEU A 49 -4.39 -20.09 -19.34
N PRO A 50 -4.36 -18.80 -18.95
CA PRO A 50 -3.93 -17.72 -19.83
C PRO A 50 -2.58 -18.02 -20.49
N LEU A 51 -2.36 -17.54 -21.71
CA LEU A 51 -1.08 -17.75 -22.42
C LEU A 51 -0.06 -16.66 -22.04
N VAL A 52 0.36 -16.65 -20.77
CA VAL A 52 1.38 -15.73 -20.24
C VAL A 52 2.57 -16.53 -19.72
N ASN A 53 3.69 -16.45 -20.44
CA ASN A 53 4.94 -17.13 -20.11
C ASN A 53 6.12 -16.12 -20.12
N ARG A 54 7.35 -16.60 -19.99
CA ARG A 54 8.55 -15.74 -20.07
C ARG A 54 8.62 -14.95 -21.39
N ASP A 55 8.30 -15.59 -22.52
CA ASP A 55 8.37 -14.94 -23.84
C ASP A 55 7.39 -13.78 -23.96
N TYR A 56 6.21 -13.87 -23.34
CA TYR A 56 5.27 -12.76 -23.24
C TYR A 56 5.90 -11.51 -22.61
N TYR A 57 6.71 -11.68 -21.55
CA TYR A 57 7.40 -10.57 -20.90
C TYR A 57 8.65 -10.12 -21.67
N LEU A 58 9.36 -11.02 -22.34
CA LEU A 58 10.49 -10.67 -23.21
C LEU A 58 10.04 -9.83 -24.41
N GLY A 59 8.83 -10.06 -24.93
CA GLY A 59 8.19 -9.21 -25.93
C GLY A 59 7.80 -7.81 -25.42
N LYS A 60 7.97 -7.54 -24.12
CA LYS A 60 7.65 -6.28 -23.44
C LYS A 60 8.84 -5.77 -22.63
N PRO A 61 9.87 -5.25 -23.32
CA PRO A 61 11.11 -4.85 -22.67
C PRO A 61 10.85 -3.75 -21.62
N LEU A 62 11.71 -3.72 -20.59
CA LEU A 62 11.68 -2.66 -19.59
C LEU A 62 12.04 -1.31 -20.24
N PRO A 63 11.52 -0.19 -19.71
CA PRO A 63 11.83 1.15 -20.23
C PRO A 63 13.24 1.66 -19.82
N PHE A 64 14.10 0.75 -19.35
CA PHE A 64 15.47 0.98 -18.88
C PHE A 64 16.28 -0.31 -18.99
N ASP A 65 17.60 -0.19 -19.07
CA ASP A 65 18.52 -1.31 -18.91
C ASP A 65 18.65 -1.68 -17.42
N ALA A 66 18.53 -2.97 -17.10
CA ALA A 66 18.49 -3.44 -15.72
C ALA A 66 19.86 -3.33 -15.01
N VAL A 67 20.97 -3.52 -15.74
CA VAL A 67 22.32 -3.45 -15.19
C VAL A 67 22.70 -2.00 -14.94
N GLU A 68 22.48 -1.11 -15.91
CA GLU A 68 22.72 0.33 -15.75
C GLU A 68 21.88 0.91 -14.62
N LYS A 69 20.61 0.48 -14.50
CA LYS A 69 19.72 0.98 -13.45
C LYS A 69 20.17 0.54 -12.06
N GLN A 70 20.65 -0.69 -11.89
CA GLN A 70 21.22 -1.15 -10.62
C GLN A 70 22.52 -0.39 -10.29
N GLU A 71 23.35 -0.14 -11.29
CA GLU A 71 24.60 0.62 -11.13
C GLU A 71 24.34 2.07 -10.71
N GLU A 72 23.31 2.71 -11.25
CA GLU A 72 22.89 4.07 -10.86
C GLU A 72 22.60 4.17 -9.35
N PHE A 73 21.81 3.25 -8.78
CA PHE A 73 21.54 3.24 -7.33
C PHE A 73 22.79 2.90 -6.51
N ARG A 74 23.65 2.02 -7.02
CA ARG A 74 24.93 1.69 -6.36
C ARG A 74 25.83 2.92 -6.27
N LEU A 75 25.89 3.74 -7.32
CA LEU A 75 26.64 4.99 -7.35
C LEU A 75 26.04 6.04 -6.41
N ILE A 76 24.71 6.20 -6.38
CA ILE A 76 24.03 7.09 -5.41
C ILE A 76 24.40 6.70 -3.98
N LEU A 77 24.31 5.41 -3.64
CA LEU A 77 24.68 4.91 -2.31
C LEU A 77 26.16 5.14 -2.01
N ARG A 78 27.06 4.84 -2.96
CA ARG A 78 28.49 5.04 -2.79
C ARG A 78 28.82 6.50 -2.49
N ASP A 79 28.26 7.43 -3.27
CA ASP A 79 28.49 8.86 -3.09
C ASP A 79 27.90 9.37 -1.77
N THR A 80 26.76 8.82 -1.36
CA THR A 80 26.15 9.11 -0.05
C THR A 80 27.08 8.69 1.09
N ILE A 81 27.65 7.47 1.03
CA ILE A 81 28.60 6.99 2.03
C ILE A 81 29.87 7.85 2.05
N ASN A 82 30.41 8.20 0.88
CA ASN A 82 31.63 9.01 0.78
C ASN A 82 31.46 10.41 1.37
N GLN A 83 30.27 11.01 1.21
CA GLN A 83 30.02 12.39 1.61
C GLN A 83 29.44 12.54 3.03
N LEU A 84 28.54 11.65 3.44
CA LEU A 84 27.83 11.72 4.72
C LEU A 84 28.30 10.67 5.74
N GLY A 85 29.16 9.73 5.33
CA GLY A 85 29.61 8.63 6.17
C GLY A 85 28.58 7.51 6.31
N GLN A 86 29.06 6.31 6.61
CA GLN A 86 28.24 5.09 6.64
C GLN A 86 27.14 5.08 7.72
N TYR A 87 27.38 5.75 8.85
CA TYR A 87 26.49 5.70 10.02
C TYR A 87 25.52 6.86 10.11
N SER A 88 25.60 7.85 9.20
CA SER A 88 24.65 8.96 9.16
C SER A 88 23.22 8.45 8.97
N PRO A 89 22.23 9.03 9.66
CA PRO A 89 20.82 8.68 9.50
C PRO A 89 20.34 8.69 8.04
N VAL A 90 20.73 9.72 7.28
CA VAL A 90 20.39 9.83 5.85
C VAL A 90 21.00 8.68 5.06
N THR A 91 22.28 8.36 5.29
CA THR A 91 22.95 7.24 4.60
C THR A 91 22.23 5.93 4.83
N ARG A 92 21.74 5.65 6.04
CA ARG A 92 20.99 4.42 6.32
C ARG A 92 19.65 4.37 5.56
N LEU A 93 18.93 5.49 5.50
CA LEU A 93 17.67 5.60 4.72
C LEU A 93 17.91 5.43 3.21
N ILE A 94 18.94 6.08 2.67
CA ILE A 94 19.29 6.01 1.24
C ILE A 94 19.78 4.60 0.90
N LYS A 95 20.60 3.99 1.74
CA LYS A 95 21.06 2.60 1.58
C LYS A 95 19.89 1.65 1.40
N ARG A 96 18.94 1.66 2.33
CA ARG A 96 17.75 0.79 2.27
C ARG A 96 16.98 1.01 0.97
N GLN A 97 16.71 2.26 0.60
CA GLN A 97 15.96 2.56 -0.61
C GLN A 97 16.70 2.12 -1.89
N CYS A 98 18.00 2.40 -2.00
CA CYS A 98 18.81 1.95 -3.13
C CYS A 98 18.83 0.42 -3.25
N GLU A 99 19.04 -0.30 -2.15
CA GLU A 99 19.03 -1.77 -2.12
C GLU A 99 17.67 -2.34 -2.56
N GLU A 100 16.57 -1.75 -2.08
CA GLU A 100 15.23 -2.18 -2.47
C GLU A 100 14.88 -1.85 -3.93
N TYR A 101 15.31 -0.70 -4.47
CA TYR A 101 15.11 -0.40 -5.88
C TYR A 101 15.95 -1.30 -6.78
N CYS A 102 17.19 -1.64 -6.41
CA CYS A 102 17.96 -2.67 -7.09
C CYS A 102 17.22 -4.00 -7.11
N ARG A 103 16.64 -4.40 -5.98
CA ARG A 103 15.84 -5.62 -5.88
C ARG A 103 14.56 -5.57 -6.71
N ALA A 104 13.90 -4.40 -6.77
CA ALA A 104 12.75 -4.20 -7.66
C ALA A 104 13.13 -4.34 -9.13
N VAL A 105 14.31 -3.84 -9.53
CA VAL A 105 14.83 -4.00 -10.89
C VAL A 105 15.09 -5.48 -11.21
N GLN A 106 15.73 -6.21 -10.29
CA GLN A 106 15.95 -7.66 -10.41
C GLN A 106 14.63 -8.42 -10.52
N MET A 107 13.63 -8.07 -9.70
CA MET A 107 12.29 -8.65 -9.77
C MET A 107 11.68 -8.42 -11.15
N LEU A 108 11.75 -7.20 -11.69
CA LEU A 108 11.20 -6.87 -13.00
C LEU A 108 11.95 -7.56 -14.16
N GLU A 109 13.25 -7.77 -14.05
CA GLU A 109 14.03 -8.54 -15.02
C GLU A 109 13.67 -10.04 -14.98
N ALA A 110 13.31 -10.55 -13.81
CA ALA A 110 12.90 -11.93 -13.58
C ALA A 110 11.44 -12.25 -13.98
N ARG A 111 10.68 -11.31 -14.56
CA ARG A 111 9.27 -11.54 -14.95
C ARG A 111 9.10 -12.85 -15.75
N GLY A 112 8.07 -13.61 -15.39
CA GLY A 112 7.78 -14.92 -15.99
C GLY A 112 8.71 -16.07 -15.55
N THR A 113 9.52 -15.90 -14.50
CA THR A 113 10.29 -16.98 -13.86
C THR A 113 9.93 -17.12 -12.38
N PRO A 114 10.27 -18.26 -11.74
CA PRO A 114 10.07 -18.44 -10.29
C PRO A 114 10.71 -17.34 -9.43
N SER A 115 11.88 -16.82 -9.86
CA SER A 115 12.60 -15.77 -9.13
C SER A 115 11.83 -14.46 -9.03
N PHE A 116 10.89 -14.17 -9.94
CA PHE A 116 10.00 -13.01 -9.79
C PHE A 116 9.22 -13.08 -8.48
N SER A 117 8.62 -14.22 -8.18
CA SER A 117 7.79 -14.40 -6.99
C SER A 117 8.63 -14.42 -5.71
N GLU A 118 9.83 -15.00 -5.76
CA GLU A 118 10.79 -14.97 -4.64
C GLU A 118 11.15 -13.53 -4.27
N LEU A 119 11.57 -12.73 -5.26
CA LEU A 119 11.92 -11.33 -5.06
C LEU A 119 10.71 -10.48 -4.65
N SER A 120 9.52 -10.80 -5.16
CA SER A 120 8.28 -10.17 -4.70
C SER A 120 8.04 -10.44 -3.20
N MET A 121 8.24 -11.68 -2.74
CA MET A 121 8.09 -12.02 -1.32
C MET A 121 9.14 -11.33 -0.45
N GLU A 122 10.38 -11.17 -0.93
CA GLU A 122 11.39 -10.39 -0.21
C GLU A 122 11.00 -8.91 -0.05
N LEU A 123 10.35 -8.32 -1.05
CA LEU A 123 9.98 -6.90 -1.04
C LEU A 123 8.68 -6.60 -0.27
N TYR A 124 7.68 -7.46 -0.37
CA TYR A 124 6.33 -7.20 0.16
C TYR A 124 5.93 -8.14 1.31
N GLY A 125 6.71 -9.20 1.55
CA GLY A 125 6.42 -10.26 2.51
C GLY A 125 5.80 -11.51 1.88
N SER A 126 5.63 -12.53 2.71
CA SER A 126 5.02 -13.82 2.40
C SER A 126 3.76 -14.05 3.22
N PRO A 127 2.75 -14.80 2.72
CA PRO A 127 1.62 -15.25 3.55
C PRO A 127 2.05 -16.09 4.76
N ASP A 128 3.23 -16.73 4.67
CA ASP A 128 3.85 -17.54 5.72
C ASP A 128 4.57 -16.71 6.80
N ASP A 129 4.70 -15.39 6.62
CA ASP A 129 5.37 -14.52 7.58
C ASP A 129 4.63 -14.57 8.93
N ALA A 130 5.37 -14.92 9.98
CA ALA A 130 4.91 -14.76 11.36
C ALA A 130 5.21 -13.34 11.85
N PHE A 131 4.28 -12.73 12.59
CA PHE A 131 4.49 -11.39 13.15
C PHE A 131 5.53 -11.36 14.29
N TYR A 132 5.67 -12.46 15.02
CA TYR A 132 6.68 -12.68 16.06
C TYR A 132 6.88 -14.19 16.26
N SER A 133 7.92 -14.58 16.99
CA SER A 133 8.22 -15.99 17.24
C SER A 133 7.04 -16.71 17.89
N GLY A 134 6.50 -17.73 17.21
CA GLY A 134 5.32 -18.49 17.63
C GLY A 134 3.99 -17.73 17.55
N GLY A 135 3.96 -16.55 16.92
CA GLY A 135 2.76 -15.75 16.69
C GLY A 135 1.92 -16.23 15.51
N PRO A 136 0.73 -15.63 15.32
CA PRO A 136 -0.14 -15.94 14.19
C PRO A 136 0.53 -15.54 12.87
N ARG A 137 0.22 -16.29 11.81
CA ARG A 137 0.60 -15.96 10.44
C ARG A 137 -0.39 -15.01 9.80
N LEU A 138 0.05 -14.34 8.74
CA LEU A 138 -0.81 -13.43 7.98
C LEU A 138 -2.00 -14.16 7.34
N SER A 139 -1.82 -15.41 6.90
CA SER A 139 -2.88 -16.25 6.33
C SER A 139 -4.03 -16.53 7.31
N GLU A 140 -3.74 -16.61 8.62
CA GLU A 140 -4.76 -16.88 9.65
C GLU A 140 -5.75 -15.72 9.83
N LEU A 141 -5.30 -14.47 9.61
CA LEU A 141 -6.17 -13.29 9.65
C LEU A 141 -7.26 -13.36 8.58
N GLY A 142 -6.91 -13.88 7.39
CA GLY A 142 -7.84 -14.07 6.29
C GLY A 142 -8.99 -14.99 6.67
N THR A 143 -8.67 -16.15 7.23
CA THR A 143 -9.66 -17.17 7.57
C THR A 143 -10.61 -16.73 8.68
N LEU A 144 -10.11 -16.03 9.72
CA LEU A 144 -10.91 -15.67 10.89
C LEU A 144 -12.10 -14.76 10.58
N LEU A 145 -11.94 -13.84 9.63
CA LEU A 145 -12.91 -12.78 9.38
C LEU A 145 -13.83 -13.06 8.19
N PHE A 146 -13.53 -14.06 7.36
CA PHE A 146 -14.19 -14.26 6.08
C PHE A 146 -15.71 -14.48 6.20
N ASP A 147 -16.16 -15.42 7.05
CA ASP A 147 -17.57 -15.77 7.18
C ASP A 147 -18.39 -14.59 7.76
N VAL A 148 -17.85 -13.96 8.80
CA VAL A 148 -18.49 -12.81 9.47
C VAL A 148 -18.63 -11.65 8.50
N LEU A 149 -17.57 -11.28 7.79
CA LEU A 149 -17.61 -10.17 6.85
C LEU A 149 -18.52 -10.46 5.66
N THR A 150 -18.58 -11.70 5.19
CA THR A 150 -19.48 -12.10 4.09
C THR A 150 -20.94 -11.94 4.49
N ALA A 151 -21.32 -12.38 5.70
CA ALA A 151 -22.68 -12.20 6.21
C ALA A 151 -23.03 -10.71 6.40
N LEU A 152 -22.12 -9.94 7.02
CA LEU A 152 -22.35 -8.52 7.30
C LEU A 152 -22.41 -7.66 6.04
N ASP A 153 -21.65 -7.99 4.99
CA ASP A 153 -21.65 -7.23 3.73
C ASP A 153 -23.02 -7.28 3.03
N VAL A 154 -23.75 -8.39 3.16
CA VAL A 154 -25.11 -8.52 2.64
C VAL A 154 -26.10 -7.82 3.56
N GLN A 155 -26.00 -8.01 4.88
CA GLN A 155 -26.96 -7.49 5.86
C GLN A 155 -26.91 -5.96 6.01
N LEU A 156 -25.74 -5.35 5.82
CA LEU A 156 -25.51 -3.93 6.10
C LEU A 156 -25.47 -3.06 4.84
N GLN A 157 -25.91 -3.58 3.68
CA GLN A 157 -26.09 -2.76 2.49
C GLN A 157 -27.06 -1.61 2.79
N SER A 158 -26.70 -0.41 2.32
CA SER A 158 -27.39 0.82 2.67
C SER A 158 -27.47 1.77 1.47
N ASP A 159 -28.25 2.83 1.62
CA ASP A 159 -28.35 3.91 0.63
C ASP A 159 -27.00 4.54 0.25
N ALA A 160 -26.01 4.47 1.16
CA ALA A 160 -24.66 4.98 0.95
C ALA A 160 -23.81 4.12 0.01
N ASP A 161 -24.26 2.89 -0.31
CA ASP A 161 -23.62 1.95 -1.24
C ASP A 161 -24.15 2.12 -2.69
N MET A 162 -25.27 2.82 -2.85
CA MET A 162 -25.86 3.10 -4.15
C MET A 162 -24.91 3.96 -5.00
N LYS A 163 -24.59 3.49 -6.19
CA LYS A 163 -23.77 4.21 -7.17
C LYS A 163 -24.58 5.37 -7.78
N ARG A 164 -24.30 6.60 -7.35
CA ARG A 164 -25.09 7.80 -7.67
C ARG A 164 -24.32 8.82 -8.52
N TYR A 165 -23.01 8.85 -8.38
CA TYR A 165 -22.18 9.90 -8.96
C TYR A 165 -21.45 9.39 -10.19
N THR A 166 -21.54 10.15 -11.26
CA THR A 166 -20.67 10.03 -12.43
C THR A 166 -19.21 10.38 -12.05
N PRO A 167 -18.23 10.00 -12.86
CA PRO A 167 -16.83 10.38 -12.64
C PRO A 167 -16.61 11.90 -12.54
N GLN A 168 -17.36 12.69 -13.32
CA GLN A 168 -17.26 14.15 -13.33
C GLN A 168 -17.83 14.75 -12.03
N GLU A 169 -18.96 14.25 -11.54
CA GLU A 169 -19.51 14.68 -10.25
C GLU A 169 -18.59 14.25 -9.09
N ALA A 170 -18.08 13.02 -9.13
CA ALA A 170 -17.11 12.50 -8.18
C ALA A 170 -15.84 13.36 -8.14
N GLN A 171 -15.34 13.80 -9.31
CA GLN A 171 -14.19 14.69 -9.43
C GLN A 171 -14.45 15.99 -8.66
N VAL A 172 -15.56 16.69 -8.93
CA VAL A 172 -15.90 17.96 -8.28
C VAL A 172 -15.98 17.80 -6.76
N ILE A 173 -16.64 16.73 -6.28
CA ILE A 173 -16.78 16.47 -4.84
C ILE A 173 -15.41 16.22 -4.19
N LEU A 174 -14.59 15.36 -4.79
CA LEU A 174 -13.27 15.03 -4.26
C LEU A 174 -12.32 16.22 -4.30
N GLU A 175 -12.28 17.00 -5.38
CA GLU A 175 -11.44 18.21 -5.47
C GLU A 175 -11.78 19.20 -4.36
N SER A 176 -13.08 19.41 -4.08
CA SER A 176 -13.52 20.29 -3.00
C SER A 176 -13.04 19.79 -1.63
N ARG A 177 -13.22 18.49 -1.33
CA ARG A 177 -12.82 17.90 -0.04
C ARG A 177 -11.31 17.92 0.15
N LEU A 178 -10.56 17.53 -0.89
CA LEU A 178 -9.11 17.48 -0.87
C LEU A 178 -8.50 18.87 -0.80
N SER A 179 -9.02 19.85 -1.54
CA SER A 179 -8.55 21.24 -1.44
C SER A 179 -8.71 21.80 -0.02
N SER A 180 -9.80 21.45 0.68
CA SER A 180 -9.98 21.83 2.08
C SER A 180 -8.94 21.18 3.00
N PHE A 181 -8.61 19.91 2.78
CA PHE A 181 -7.62 19.18 3.57
C PHE A 181 -6.19 19.66 3.31
N PHE A 182 -5.87 19.95 2.04
CA PHE A 182 -4.57 20.40 1.55
C PHE A 182 -4.46 21.93 1.43
N SER A 183 -5.10 22.67 2.35
CA SER A 183 -5.21 24.13 2.31
C SER A 183 -3.89 24.90 2.36
N GLN A 184 -2.80 24.26 2.82
CA GLN A 184 -1.46 24.86 2.86
C GLN A 184 -0.62 24.54 1.60
N HIS A 185 -1.17 23.77 0.65
CA HIS A 185 -0.46 23.41 -0.57
C HIS A 185 -0.61 24.56 -1.58
N PRO A 186 0.49 25.08 -2.16
CA PRO A 186 0.41 26.20 -3.10
C PRO A 186 -0.33 25.86 -4.41
N GLY A 187 -0.48 24.57 -4.74
CA GLY A 187 -1.20 24.08 -5.91
C GLY A 187 -2.56 23.47 -5.58
N LYS A 188 -3.40 23.31 -6.61
CA LYS A 188 -4.62 22.50 -6.49
C LYS A 188 -4.28 21.02 -6.59
N ILE A 189 -4.82 20.21 -5.68
CA ILE A 189 -4.80 18.76 -5.85
C ILE A 189 -5.70 18.42 -7.02
N THR A 190 -5.15 17.69 -8.00
CA THR A 190 -5.86 17.44 -9.26
C THR A 190 -6.58 16.10 -9.17
N VAL A 191 -7.90 16.08 -9.30
CA VAL A 191 -8.62 14.84 -9.55
C VAL A 191 -8.88 14.77 -11.05
N MET A 192 -8.51 13.67 -11.70
CA MET A 192 -8.60 13.54 -13.15
C MET A 192 -9.50 12.37 -13.50
N VAL A 193 -10.35 12.53 -14.52
CA VAL A 193 -11.05 11.39 -15.12
C VAL A 193 -10.23 10.86 -16.29
N SER A 194 -10.12 9.53 -16.41
CA SER A 194 -9.28 8.87 -17.41
C SER A 194 -10.00 7.66 -18.03
N ASP A 195 -9.87 7.51 -19.35
CA ASP A 195 -10.48 6.42 -20.11
C ASP A 195 -9.69 5.10 -20.03
N ASP A 196 -8.39 5.16 -19.73
CA ASP A 196 -7.46 4.03 -19.81
C ASP A 196 -7.29 3.27 -18.47
N MET A 197 -8.36 3.17 -17.67
CA MET A 197 -8.30 2.60 -16.32
C MET A 197 -9.13 1.32 -16.16
N VAL A 198 -8.45 0.25 -15.72
CA VAL A 198 -9.08 -1.03 -15.32
C VAL A 198 -9.66 -0.96 -13.90
N ALA A 199 -9.08 -0.11 -13.04
CA ALA A 199 -9.58 0.12 -11.68
C ALA A 199 -10.49 1.35 -11.66
N ASP A 200 -11.49 1.34 -10.76
CA ASP A 200 -12.40 2.48 -10.58
C ASP A 200 -11.66 3.79 -10.26
N ALA A 201 -10.54 3.71 -9.53
CA ALA A 201 -9.68 4.84 -9.23
C ALA A 201 -8.23 4.42 -8.90
N ALA A 202 -7.30 5.39 -8.89
CA ALA A 202 -5.91 5.23 -8.47
C ALA A 202 -5.28 6.56 -8.01
N ALA A 203 -4.47 6.55 -6.95
CA ALA A 203 -3.65 7.72 -6.57
C ALA A 203 -2.32 7.81 -7.34
N GLY A 204 -1.97 9.03 -7.72
CA GLY A 204 -0.66 9.47 -8.21
C GLY A 204 0.11 10.25 -7.14
N ALA A 205 1.12 11.03 -7.56
CA ALA A 205 1.95 11.80 -6.63
C ALA A 205 1.21 13.00 -6.02
N ASP A 206 0.34 13.63 -6.79
CA ASP A 206 -0.38 14.87 -6.50
C ASP A 206 -1.84 14.82 -7.01
N SER A 207 -2.29 13.62 -7.38
CA SER A 207 -3.54 13.45 -8.11
C SER A 207 -4.26 12.17 -7.76
N ILE A 208 -5.58 12.18 -7.92
CA ILE A 208 -6.42 10.97 -7.91
C ILE A 208 -7.00 10.82 -9.31
N LYS A 209 -6.85 9.66 -9.92
CA LYS A 209 -7.47 9.34 -11.20
C LYS A 209 -8.72 8.51 -10.98
N LEU A 210 -9.80 8.86 -11.67
CA LEU A 210 -11.08 8.16 -11.68
C LEU A 210 -11.30 7.55 -13.06
N SER A 211 -11.83 6.33 -13.13
CA SER A 211 -12.22 5.72 -14.40
C SER A 211 -13.46 6.41 -14.98
N GLN A 212 -13.42 6.73 -16.27
CA GLN A 212 -14.57 7.30 -16.99
C GLN A 212 -15.78 6.34 -17.03
N GLN A 213 -15.55 5.04 -16.86
CA GLN A 213 -16.59 4.00 -16.94
C GLN A 213 -17.19 3.65 -15.57
N ALA A 214 -16.62 4.16 -14.48
CA ALA A 214 -17.05 3.85 -13.13
C ALA A 214 -18.15 4.80 -12.65
N MET A 215 -19.06 4.27 -11.83
CA MET A 215 -19.97 5.07 -11.01
C MET A 215 -19.55 4.97 -9.54
N PHE A 216 -19.77 6.04 -8.79
CA PHE A 216 -19.32 6.16 -7.40
C PHE A 216 -20.50 6.32 -6.45
N SER A 217 -20.41 5.71 -5.28
CA SER A 217 -21.30 5.88 -4.14
C SER A 217 -20.73 6.88 -3.13
N ASP A 218 -21.53 7.28 -2.13
CA ASP A 218 -21.02 8.10 -1.02
C ASP A 218 -19.88 7.41 -0.26
N ARG A 219 -19.98 6.09 -0.06
CA ARG A 219 -18.89 5.30 0.54
C ARG A 219 -17.64 5.28 -0.32
N ASP A 220 -17.77 5.18 -1.64
CA ASP A 220 -16.60 5.22 -2.53
C ASP A 220 -15.89 6.58 -2.46
N LEU A 221 -16.64 7.69 -2.51
CA LEU A 221 -16.05 9.02 -2.41
C LEU A 221 -15.38 9.22 -1.05
N ARG A 222 -15.99 8.71 0.03
CA ARG A 222 -15.39 8.77 1.37
C ARG A 222 -14.13 7.91 1.46
N TYR A 223 -14.15 6.72 0.88
CA TYR A 223 -12.98 5.85 0.78
C TYR A 223 -11.84 6.55 0.03
N LEU A 224 -12.11 7.13 -1.15
CA LEU A 224 -11.11 7.80 -1.97
C LEU A 224 -10.51 9.02 -1.26
N GLU A 225 -11.34 9.82 -0.59
CA GLU A 225 -10.88 10.94 0.23
C GLU A 225 -9.89 10.49 1.31
N VAL A 226 -10.21 9.41 2.05
CA VAL A 226 -9.45 8.97 3.21
C VAL A 226 -8.21 8.16 2.81
N HIS A 227 -8.38 7.14 1.97
CA HIS A 227 -7.34 6.20 1.59
C HIS A 227 -6.37 6.82 0.58
N GLU A 228 -6.91 7.26 -0.56
CA GLU A 228 -6.11 7.79 -1.66
C GLU A 228 -5.66 9.23 -1.38
N GLY A 229 -6.56 10.06 -0.86
CA GLY A 229 -6.29 11.47 -0.53
C GLY A 229 -5.43 11.64 0.71
N TRP A 230 -6.00 11.45 1.90
CA TRP A 230 -5.32 11.82 3.15
C TRP A 230 -4.04 11.03 3.40
N VAL A 231 -3.97 9.77 2.97
CA VAL A 231 -2.78 8.93 3.15
C VAL A 231 -1.86 9.00 1.93
N HIS A 232 -2.21 8.42 0.78
CA HIS A 232 -1.24 8.31 -0.33
C HIS A 232 -0.79 9.66 -0.90
N VAL A 233 -1.73 10.57 -1.18
CA VAL A 233 -1.37 11.94 -1.60
C VAL A 233 -0.76 12.72 -0.44
N GLY A 234 -1.33 12.62 0.76
CA GLY A 234 -0.84 13.36 1.93
C GLY A 234 0.61 13.06 2.32
N THR A 235 1.01 11.79 2.36
CA THR A 235 2.40 11.39 2.62
C THR A 235 3.31 11.78 1.46
N THR A 236 2.85 11.70 0.21
CA THR A 236 3.63 12.16 -0.93
C THR A 236 3.94 13.66 -0.83
N LEU A 237 2.94 14.47 -0.48
CA LEU A 237 3.11 15.91 -0.30
C LEU A 237 3.99 16.23 0.90
N ASN A 238 3.75 15.62 2.07
CA ASN A 238 4.59 15.81 3.25
C ASN A 238 6.06 15.48 2.96
N GLY A 239 6.29 14.37 2.25
CA GLY A 239 7.63 13.97 1.81
C GLY A 239 8.22 14.98 0.84
N ALA A 240 7.46 15.46 -0.15
CA ALA A 240 7.94 16.42 -1.15
C ALA A 240 8.25 17.80 -0.57
N THR A 241 7.58 18.17 0.53
CA THR A 241 7.80 19.44 1.23
C THR A 241 8.93 19.40 2.26
N GLN A 242 9.57 18.24 2.49
CA GLN A 242 10.73 18.18 3.36
C GLN A 242 11.89 19.03 2.78
N PRO A 243 12.52 19.92 3.56
CA PRO A 243 13.48 20.89 3.03
C PRO A 243 14.73 20.24 2.44
N TYR A 244 15.17 19.11 3.02
CA TYR A 244 16.36 18.39 2.61
C TYR A 244 16.01 16.97 2.16
N CYS A 245 15.21 16.25 2.94
CA CYS A 245 14.88 14.84 2.73
C CYS A 245 13.69 14.60 1.78
N PHE A 246 13.56 15.34 0.68
CA PHE A 246 12.39 15.24 -0.20
C PHE A 246 12.30 13.92 -0.99
N PHE A 247 13.35 13.09 -0.93
CA PHE A 247 13.27 11.69 -1.39
C PHE A 247 12.14 10.92 -0.71
N LEU A 248 11.74 11.31 0.50
CA LEU A 248 10.60 10.72 1.22
C LEU A 248 9.27 10.87 0.47
N SER A 249 9.18 11.69 -0.58
CA SER A 249 8.01 11.70 -1.49
C SER A 249 7.85 10.44 -2.32
N LYS A 250 8.91 9.63 -2.46
CA LYS A 250 8.94 8.40 -3.25
C LYS A 250 9.22 7.21 -2.33
N GLY A 251 8.33 6.23 -2.41
CA GLY A 251 8.40 5.05 -1.58
C GLY A 251 9.10 3.93 -2.32
N SER A 252 10.11 3.32 -1.68
CA SER A 252 10.63 2.03 -2.11
C SER A 252 9.55 0.94 -1.97
N PRO A 253 9.68 -0.22 -2.64
CA PRO A 253 8.65 -1.27 -2.61
C PRO A 253 8.10 -1.60 -1.21
N SER A 254 8.98 -1.77 -0.21
CA SER A 254 8.57 -2.15 1.16
C SER A 254 7.78 -1.06 1.88
N SER A 255 7.97 0.22 1.51
CA SER A 255 7.17 1.33 2.06
C SER A 255 5.68 1.17 1.72
N SER A 256 5.34 0.41 0.67
CA SER A 256 3.95 0.07 0.35
C SER A 256 3.26 -0.61 1.53
N VAL A 257 3.97 -1.44 2.31
CA VAL A 257 3.39 -2.09 3.50
C VAL A 257 2.89 -1.04 4.49
N ILE A 258 3.71 -0.03 4.79
CA ILE A 258 3.31 1.04 5.71
C ILE A 258 2.27 1.96 5.10
N GLN A 259 2.37 2.31 3.82
CA GLN A 259 1.39 3.17 3.17
C GLN A 259 -0.01 2.54 3.13
N GLU A 260 -0.13 1.29 2.67
CA GLU A 260 -1.40 0.59 2.64
C GLU A 260 -1.92 0.34 4.06
N GLY A 261 -1.04 0.03 5.00
CA GLY A 261 -1.39 -0.12 6.41
C GLY A 261 -1.92 1.16 7.05
N LEU A 262 -1.28 2.31 6.78
CA LEU A 262 -1.71 3.63 7.23
C LEU A 262 -3.09 3.96 6.67
N ALA A 263 -3.31 3.63 5.40
CA ALA A 263 -4.58 3.84 4.75
C ALA A 263 -5.68 2.97 5.39
N VAL A 264 -5.44 1.68 5.63
CA VAL A 264 -6.41 0.79 6.29
C VAL A 264 -6.70 1.22 7.74
N ILE A 265 -5.69 1.55 8.55
CA ILE A 265 -5.97 2.03 9.93
C ILE A 265 -6.75 3.34 9.91
N THR A 266 -6.43 4.26 8.97
CA THR A 266 -7.15 5.52 8.82
C THR A 266 -8.60 5.28 8.41
N GLU A 267 -8.87 4.34 7.48
CA GLU A 267 -10.24 3.93 7.15
C GLU A 267 -11.00 3.43 8.39
N VAL A 268 -10.36 2.62 9.24
CA VAL A 268 -10.97 2.05 10.45
C VAL A 268 -11.28 3.13 11.49
N VAL A 269 -10.30 3.97 11.86
CA VAL A 269 -10.49 4.97 12.91
C VAL A 269 -11.36 6.17 12.48
N THR A 270 -11.61 6.31 11.18
CA THR A 270 -12.55 7.32 10.63
C THR A 270 -13.92 6.74 10.30
N PHE A 271 -14.15 5.45 10.56
CA PHE A 271 -15.37 4.71 10.17
C PHE A 271 -15.69 4.83 8.68
N SER A 272 -14.65 4.87 7.84
CA SER A 272 -14.77 4.94 6.38
C SER A 272 -14.63 3.56 5.72
N SER A 273 -14.19 2.54 6.47
CA SER A 273 -14.19 1.15 6.01
C SER A 273 -15.55 0.47 6.26
N TYR A 274 -15.82 -0.60 5.52
CA TYR A 274 -17.08 -1.36 5.57
C TYR A 274 -16.83 -2.86 5.31
N PRO A 275 -17.78 -3.77 5.64
CA PRO A 275 -17.53 -5.21 5.58
C PRO A 275 -17.00 -5.70 4.23
N GLY A 276 -17.59 -5.28 3.11
CA GLY A 276 -17.12 -5.62 1.76
C GLY A 276 -15.71 -5.14 1.46
N ARG A 277 -15.30 -3.99 2.02
CA ARG A 277 -13.92 -3.48 1.89
C ARG A 277 -12.92 -4.38 2.63
N ILE A 278 -13.20 -4.74 3.88
CA ILE A 278 -12.33 -5.64 4.65
C ILE A 278 -12.31 -7.03 4.01
N ARG A 279 -13.46 -7.53 3.54
CA ARG A 279 -13.59 -8.80 2.82
C ARG A 279 -12.69 -8.84 1.57
N LYS A 280 -12.64 -7.77 0.78
CA LYS A 280 -11.73 -7.66 -0.38
C LYS A 280 -10.26 -7.80 0.03
N ILE A 281 -9.85 -7.20 1.16
CA ILE A 281 -8.46 -7.31 1.68
C ILE A 281 -8.18 -8.75 2.12
N THR A 282 -9.10 -9.33 2.89
CA THR A 282 -9.04 -10.71 3.40
C THR A 282 -8.93 -11.72 2.25
N ASN A 283 -9.75 -11.62 1.21
CA ASN A 283 -9.75 -12.54 0.07
C ASN A 283 -8.44 -12.50 -0.71
N ARG A 284 -7.77 -11.34 -0.77
CA ARG A 284 -6.45 -11.23 -1.40
C ARG A 284 -5.39 -12.00 -0.63
N VAL A 285 -5.41 -11.97 0.70
CA VAL A 285 -4.49 -12.76 1.53
C VAL A 285 -4.74 -14.26 1.33
N ILE A 286 -6.01 -14.69 1.34
CA ILE A 286 -6.38 -16.09 1.10
C ILE A 286 -5.97 -16.56 -0.30
N ALA A 287 -6.17 -15.74 -1.33
CA ALA A 287 -5.78 -16.07 -2.69
C ALA A 287 -4.26 -16.26 -2.81
N LEU A 288 -3.46 -15.40 -2.17
CA LEU A 288 -2.01 -15.50 -2.17
C LEU A 288 -1.52 -16.77 -1.45
N ASP A 289 -2.14 -17.13 -0.32
CA ASP A 289 -1.88 -18.39 0.39
C ASP A 289 -2.22 -19.62 -0.47
N LYS A 290 -3.37 -19.60 -1.17
CA LYS A 290 -3.74 -20.67 -2.11
C LYS A 290 -2.70 -20.86 -3.23
N VAL A 291 -2.20 -19.78 -3.83
CA VAL A 291 -1.14 -19.88 -4.86
C VAL A 291 0.14 -20.45 -4.29
N ARG A 292 0.50 -20.07 -3.05
CA ARG A 292 1.66 -20.66 -2.35
C ARG A 292 1.50 -22.16 -2.13
N GLN A 293 0.27 -22.64 -2.00
CA GLN A 293 -0.07 -24.07 -1.89
C GLN A 293 -0.23 -24.77 -3.25
N GLY A 294 0.08 -24.09 -4.36
CA GLY A 294 0.07 -24.66 -5.71
C GLY A 294 -1.20 -24.39 -6.52
N ALA A 295 -2.10 -23.52 -6.07
CA ALA A 295 -3.26 -23.12 -6.86
C ALA A 295 -2.86 -22.33 -8.12
N THR A 296 -3.48 -22.65 -9.25
CA THR A 296 -3.26 -21.99 -10.53
C THR A 296 -4.18 -20.78 -10.72
N PHE A 297 -3.99 -20.03 -11.80
CA PHE A 297 -4.86 -18.92 -12.20
C PHE A 297 -6.34 -19.33 -12.28
N VAL A 298 -6.64 -20.50 -12.84
CA VAL A 298 -8.02 -20.97 -12.96
C VAL A 298 -8.61 -21.28 -11.58
N ASP A 299 -7.82 -21.82 -10.66
CA ASP A 299 -8.26 -22.13 -9.29
C ASP A 299 -8.58 -20.85 -8.52
N ILE A 300 -7.72 -19.84 -8.62
CA ILE A 300 -7.94 -18.54 -7.98
C ILE A 300 -9.11 -17.78 -8.62
N TYR A 301 -9.28 -17.85 -9.94
CA TYR A 301 -10.47 -17.32 -10.62
C TYR A 301 -11.76 -17.94 -10.06
N ARG A 302 -11.81 -19.28 -9.96
CA ARG A 302 -12.96 -19.99 -9.39
C ARG A 302 -13.20 -19.62 -7.94
N TYR A 303 -12.14 -19.50 -7.14
CA TYR A 303 -12.25 -19.04 -5.76
C TYR A 303 -12.91 -17.66 -5.64
N PHE A 304 -12.56 -16.69 -6.50
CA PHE A 304 -13.20 -15.39 -6.48
C PHE A 304 -14.67 -15.44 -6.94
N ILE A 305 -15.03 -16.31 -7.89
CA ILE A 305 -16.43 -16.58 -8.25
C ILE A 305 -17.20 -17.15 -7.06
N GLU A 306 -16.63 -18.12 -6.34
CA GLU A 306 -17.21 -18.70 -5.11
C GLU A 306 -17.39 -17.65 -4.01
N CYS A 307 -16.54 -16.63 -3.96
CA CYS A 307 -16.69 -15.48 -3.07
C CYS A 307 -17.83 -14.52 -3.48
N GLY A 308 -18.51 -14.78 -4.61
CA GLY A 308 -19.61 -13.98 -5.13
C GLY A 308 -19.20 -12.77 -5.96
N LEU A 309 -17.98 -12.74 -6.49
CA LEU A 309 -17.56 -11.69 -7.43
C LEU A 309 -18.12 -11.98 -8.84
N SER A 310 -18.26 -10.92 -9.64
CA SER A 310 -18.56 -11.05 -11.08
C SER A 310 -17.42 -11.77 -11.82
N GLU A 311 -17.68 -12.26 -13.03
CA GLU A 311 -16.63 -12.86 -13.87
C GLU A 311 -15.48 -11.89 -14.15
N ASP A 312 -15.80 -10.65 -14.49
CA ASP A 312 -14.82 -9.60 -14.75
C ASP A 312 -14.00 -9.25 -13.50
N ASP A 313 -14.65 -9.07 -12.35
CA ASP A 313 -13.96 -8.76 -11.10
C ASP A 313 -13.08 -9.92 -10.64
N SER A 314 -13.56 -11.15 -10.79
CA SER A 314 -12.81 -12.37 -10.46
C SER A 314 -11.56 -12.47 -11.32
N TYR A 315 -11.67 -12.26 -12.63
CA TYR A 315 -10.52 -12.21 -13.52
C TYR A 315 -9.53 -11.12 -13.09
N ASN A 316 -10.01 -9.91 -12.84
CA ASN A 316 -9.16 -8.78 -12.45
C ASN A 316 -8.43 -9.02 -11.12
N GLN A 317 -9.10 -9.59 -10.10
CA GLN A 317 -8.44 -9.96 -8.85
C GLN A 317 -7.40 -11.08 -9.06
N THR A 318 -7.70 -12.08 -9.87
CA THR A 318 -6.74 -13.15 -10.20
C THR A 318 -5.52 -12.60 -10.93
N VAL A 319 -5.68 -11.69 -11.89
CA VAL A 319 -4.55 -11.02 -12.56
C VAL A 319 -3.68 -10.29 -11.54
N ARG A 320 -4.26 -9.63 -10.52
CA ARG A 320 -3.45 -8.96 -9.47
C ARG A 320 -2.54 -9.93 -8.72
N VAL A 321 -2.97 -11.18 -8.54
CA VAL A 321 -2.22 -12.25 -7.87
C VAL A 321 -1.08 -12.78 -8.75
N PHE A 322 -1.27 -12.91 -10.06
CA PHE A 322 -0.30 -13.55 -10.96
C PHE A 322 0.52 -12.60 -11.85
N ARG A 323 0.14 -11.33 -11.98
CA ARG A 323 0.83 -10.36 -12.84
C ARG A 323 2.33 -10.27 -12.52
N GLY A 324 3.16 -10.35 -13.55
CA GLY A 324 4.63 -10.43 -13.45
C GLY A 324 5.17 -11.86 -13.32
N SER A 325 4.33 -12.83 -12.96
CA SER A 325 4.61 -14.27 -12.96
C SER A 325 3.90 -14.98 -14.13
N THR A 326 3.89 -16.31 -14.13
CA THR A 326 3.07 -17.14 -15.04
C THR A 326 1.79 -17.61 -14.36
N PRO A 327 0.72 -18.00 -15.10
CA PRO A 327 -0.56 -18.46 -14.54
C PRO A 327 -0.51 -19.71 -13.65
N ASP A 328 0.62 -20.40 -13.63
CA ASP A 328 0.93 -21.58 -12.82
C ASP A 328 2.18 -21.36 -11.93
N GLY A 329 2.71 -20.13 -11.92
CA GLY A 329 3.87 -19.74 -11.13
C GLY A 329 3.48 -19.20 -9.75
N GLY A 330 4.47 -18.66 -9.04
CA GLY A 330 4.25 -18.06 -7.72
C GLY A 330 3.56 -16.69 -7.79
N PRO A 331 3.12 -16.15 -6.64
CA PRO A 331 2.33 -14.92 -6.62
C PRO A 331 3.17 -13.64 -6.68
N PHE A 332 2.52 -12.55 -7.08
CA PHE A 332 2.92 -11.17 -6.81
C PHE A 332 2.30 -10.71 -5.49
N THR A 333 3.12 -10.61 -4.44
CA THR A 333 2.66 -10.46 -3.05
C THR A 333 2.42 -9.03 -2.58
N LYS A 334 2.43 -8.02 -3.47
CA LYS A 334 2.18 -6.62 -3.09
C LYS A 334 0.89 -6.45 -2.27
N ASP A 335 -0.17 -7.17 -2.63
CA ASP A 335 -1.48 -7.03 -1.97
C ASP A 335 -1.50 -7.59 -0.52
N LEU A 336 -0.43 -8.23 -0.02
CA LEU A 336 -0.26 -8.49 1.43
C LEU A 336 -0.04 -7.22 2.24
N SER A 337 0.46 -6.16 1.60
CA SER A 337 0.82 -4.88 2.22
C SER A 337 -0.33 -4.30 3.06
N TYR A 338 -1.58 -4.45 2.62
CA TYR A 338 -2.76 -3.95 3.32
C TYR A 338 -2.90 -4.56 4.72
N ALA A 339 -2.99 -5.89 4.78
CA ALA A 339 -3.21 -6.62 6.03
C ALA A 339 -1.96 -6.59 6.93
N LYS A 340 -0.78 -6.82 6.35
CA LYS A 340 0.51 -6.77 7.08
C LYS A 340 0.75 -5.39 7.68
N GLY A 341 0.58 -4.35 6.87
CA GLY A 341 0.74 -2.96 7.28
C GLY A 341 -0.23 -2.55 8.39
N PHE A 342 -1.50 -2.90 8.26
CA PHE A 342 -2.51 -2.62 9.28
C PHE A 342 -2.10 -3.20 10.63
N VAL A 343 -1.74 -4.49 10.69
CA VAL A 343 -1.32 -5.15 11.93
C VAL A 343 -0.07 -4.51 12.51
N MET A 344 0.92 -4.18 11.69
CA MET A 344 2.16 -3.53 12.14
C MET A 344 1.88 -2.15 12.75
N ILE A 345 1.13 -1.30 12.06
CA ILE A 345 0.87 0.08 12.49
C ILE A 345 -0.04 0.11 13.71
N TYR A 346 -1.10 -0.72 13.74
CA TYR A 346 -1.97 -0.83 14.89
C TYR A 346 -1.19 -1.20 16.15
N ASN A 347 -0.32 -2.21 16.07
CA ASN A 347 0.49 -2.63 17.21
C ASN A 347 1.56 -1.58 17.58
N PHE A 348 2.16 -0.91 16.60
CA PHE A 348 3.08 0.19 16.86
C PHE A 348 2.41 1.35 17.61
N ILE A 349 1.23 1.81 17.16
CA ILE A 349 0.52 2.91 17.82
C ILE A 349 0.16 2.52 19.26
N ARG A 350 -0.34 1.29 19.47
CA ARG A 350 -0.62 0.76 20.81
C ARG A 350 0.63 0.74 21.68
N PHE A 351 1.75 0.27 21.15
CA PHE A 351 3.04 0.25 21.85
C PHE A 351 3.50 1.67 22.21
N ALA A 352 3.53 2.60 21.24
CA ALA A 352 3.93 3.98 21.43
C ALA A 352 3.12 4.66 22.54
N ILE A 353 1.80 4.44 22.59
CA ILE A 353 0.92 4.96 23.65
C ILE A 353 1.23 4.32 25.00
N SER A 354 1.42 2.99 25.05
CA SER A 354 1.78 2.30 26.30
C SER A 354 3.11 2.79 26.91
N GLN A 355 4.05 3.20 26.05
CA GLN A 355 5.34 3.74 26.43
C GLN A 355 5.33 5.28 26.59
N ARG A 356 4.18 5.93 26.42
CA ARG A 356 4.02 7.40 26.48
C ARG A 356 4.87 8.15 25.43
N HIS A 357 5.23 7.49 24.33
CA HIS A 357 5.98 8.06 23.19
C HIS A 357 5.05 8.45 22.03
N ILE A 358 3.95 9.15 22.34
CA ILE A 358 2.84 9.41 21.42
C ILE A 358 3.26 10.35 20.28
N ASP A 359 4.22 11.24 20.52
CA ASP A 359 4.76 12.21 19.55
C ASP A 359 5.51 11.56 18.37
N SER A 360 5.74 10.25 18.43
CA SER A 360 6.30 9.48 17.31
C SER A 360 5.26 9.09 16.26
N ILE A 361 3.97 9.06 16.62
CA ILE A 361 2.89 8.62 15.72
C ILE A 361 2.74 9.55 14.50
N PRO A 362 2.74 10.89 14.65
CA PRO A 362 2.66 11.77 13.49
C PRO A 362 3.78 11.55 12.48
N LEU A 363 4.98 11.13 12.90
CA LEU A 363 6.12 10.90 11.99
C LEU A 363 5.85 9.81 10.94
N LEU A 364 4.90 8.91 11.17
CA LEU A 364 4.44 7.95 10.15
C LEU A 364 3.93 8.63 8.87
N PHE A 365 3.51 9.89 8.96
CA PHE A 365 3.02 10.69 7.85
C PHE A 365 4.07 11.64 7.26
N ALA A 366 5.32 11.64 7.74
CA ALA A 366 6.38 12.52 7.26
C ALA A 366 6.74 12.29 5.78
N GLY A 367 6.41 11.12 5.26
CA GLY A 367 6.57 10.73 3.86
C GLY A 367 6.30 9.25 3.64
N LYS A 368 6.91 8.68 2.61
CA LYS A 368 6.90 7.25 2.28
C LYS A 368 8.11 6.58 2.91
N LEU A 369 7.87 5.90 4.02
CA LEU A 369 8.87 5.30 4.90
C LEU A 369 8.51 3.86 5.22
N VAL A 370 9.45 3.13 5.81
CA VAL A 370 9.15 1.88 6.54
C VAL A 370 9.16 2.12 8.04
N LEU A 371 8.53 1.22 8.80
CA LEU A 371 8.42 1.38 10.26
C LEU A 371 9.79 1.46 10.94
N ASP A 372 10.76 0.68 10.45
CA ASP A 372 12.14 0.62 10.95
C ASP A 372 12.92 1.94 10.74
N ASP A 373 12.41 2.84 9.90
CA ASP A 373 13.00 4.16 9.69
C ASP A 373 12.63 5.14 10.83
N LEU A 374 11.65 4.85 11.68
CA LEU A 374 11.18 5.81 12.69
C LEU A 374 12.28 6.34 13.65
N PRO A 375 13.22 5.51 14.15
CA PRO A 375 14.34 6.02 14.95
C PRO A 375 15.19 7.04 14.15
N LEU A 376 15.44 6.73 12.87
CA LEU A 376 16.20 7.60 11.96
C LEU A 376 15.50 8.93 11.73
N LEU A 377 14.20 8.92 11.53
CA LEU A 377 13.42 10.14 11.33
C LEU A 377 13.39 11.01 12.60
N ASN A 378 13.36 10.39 13.79
CA ASN A 378 13.50 11.14 15.04
C ASN A 378 14.88 11.79 15.17
N GLU A 379 15.96 11.08 14.81
CA GLU A 379 17.31 11.64 14.78
C GLU A 379 17.39 12.83 13.82
N LEU A 380 16.89 12.68 12.59
CA LEU A 380 16.85 13.77 11.59
C LEU A 380 16.03 14.97 12.06
N ARG A 381 14.91 14.74 12.75
CA ARG A 381 14.10 15.82 13.35
C ARG A 381 14.90 16.57 14.42
N ASN A 382 15.61 15.85 15.29
CA ASN A 382 16.44 16.47 16.33
C ASN A 382 17.62 17.26 15.74
N MET A 383 18.10 16.88 14.55
CA MET A 383 19.12 17.61 13.78
C MET A 383 18.54 18.75 12.94
N ASN A 384 17.23 19.03 13.00
CA ASN A 384 16.53 19.98 12.13
C ASN A 384 16.64 19.69 10.62
N LEU A 385 16.93 18.44 10.26
CA LEU A 385 16.97 17.96 8.87
C LEU A 385 15.61 17.41 8.39
N LEU A 386 14.68 17.19 9.31
CA LEU A 386 13.31 16.74 9.05
C LEU A 386 12.31 17.65 9.76
N THR A 387 11.27 18.07 9.04
CA THR A 387 10.16 18.87 9.58
C THR A 387 8.96 17.99 9.92
N ALA A 388 8.13 18.44 10.86
CA ALA A 388 6.89 17.75 11.20
C ALA A 388 5.95 17.70 9.97
N PRO A 389 5.19 16.60 9.77
CA PRO A 389 4.25 16.51 8.67
C PRO A 389 3.14 17.55 8.81
N VAL A 390 2.84 18.22 7.69
CA VAL A 390 1.81 19.27 7.61
C VAL A 390 0.42 18.64 7.49
N TYR A 391 0.29 17.64 6.61
CA TYR A 391 -0.97 16.97 6.34
C TYR A 391 -1.11 15.71 7.18
N LEU A 392 -1.85 15.85 8.28
CA LEU A 392 -2.24 14.73 9.15
C LEU A 392 -3.75 14.47 9.02
N PRO A 393 -4.18 13.21 8.80
CA PRO A 393 -5.59 12.87 8.90
C PRO A 393 -6.13 13.21 10.29
N PRO A 394 -7.41 13.60 10.44
CA PRO A 394 -7.93 14.17 11.69
C PRO A 394 -7.64 13.34 12.95
N PRO A 395 -7.81 11.99 12.95
CA PRO A 395 -7.52 11.17 14.12
C PRO A 395 -6.05 11.18 14.54
N PHE A 396 -5.10 11.41 13.62
CA PHE A 396 -3.67 11.47 13.92
C PHE A 396 -3.18 12.87 14.27
N ARG A 397 -4.03 13.89 14.08
CA ARG A 397 -3.80 15.26 14.55
C ARG A 397 -4.23 15.41 16.01
N ASP A 398 -5.35 14.79 16.38
CA ASP A 398 -5.84 14.74 17.77
C ASP A 398 -5.33 13.49 18.48
N LEU A 399 -4.09 13.57 18.97
CA LEU A 399 -3.45 12.48 19.69
C LEU A 399 -4.15 12.14 21.02
N ALA A 400 -4.91 13.07 21.61
CA ALA A 400 -5.67 12.81 22.82
C ALA A 400 -6.85 11.87 22.52
N ALA A 401 -7.62 12.15 21.48
CA ALA A 401 -8.71 11.29 21.04
C ALA A 401 -8.21 9.91 20.60
N LEU A 402 -7.12 9.87 19.82
CA LEU A 402 -6.50 8.60 19.41
C LEU A 402 -6.03 7.78 20.62
N SER A 403 -5.44 8.44 21.62
CA SER A 403 -4.96 7.78 22.84
C SER A 403 -6.09 7.22 23.69
N ALA A 404 -7.23 7.91 23.77
CA ALA A 404 -8.41 7.40 24.45
C ALA A 404 -8.91 6.10 23.79
N TRP A 405 -9.07 6.10 22.46
CA TRP A 405 -9.51 4.92 21.71
C TRP A 405 -8.55 3.74 21.88
N MET A 406 -7.25 3.97 21.74
CA MET A 406 -6.22 2.93 21.86
C MET A 406 -6.03 2.43 23.29
N SER A 407 -6.27 3.26 24.31
CA SER A 407 -6.17 2.84 25.71
C SER A 407 -7.27 1.84 26.07
N PHE A 408 -8.49 2.00 25.52
CA PHE A 408 -9.51 0.96 25.66
C PHE A 408 -9.09 -0.34 24.97
N SER A 409 -8.44 -0.29 23.81
CA SER A 409 -7.96 -1.50 23.11
C SER A 409 -6.91 -2.29 23.91
N LEU A 410 -6.11 -1.64 24.77
CA LEU A 410 -5.17 -2.32 25.68
C LEU A 410 -5.91 -3.23 26.67
N PHE A 411 -7.09 -2.81 27.15
CA PHE A 411 -7.89 -3.60 28.07
C PHE A 411 -8.76 -4.64 27.36
N LEU A 412 -9.38 -4.27 26.24
CA LEU A 412 -10.30 -5.14 25.48
C LEU A 412 -9.64 -6.45 25.02
N ASN A 413 -8.34 -6.44 24.74
CA ASN A 413 -7.59 -7.64 24.35
C ASN A 413 -7.41 -8.67 25.47
N LYS A 414 -7.79 -8.36 26.71
CA LYS A 414 -7.81 -9.33 27.81
C LYS A 414 -9.05 -10.22 27.80
N PHE A 415 -10.08 -9.86 27.03
CA PHE A 415 -11.31 -10.64 26.98
C PHE A 415 -11.22 -11.79 25.97
N SER A 416 -11.70 -12.96 26.40
CA SER A 416 -11.96 -14.07 25.49
C SER A 416 -13.31 -13.86 24.80
N LEU A 417 -13.28 -13.76 23.48
CA LEU A 417 -14.48 -13.62 22.65
C LEU A 417 -15.42 -14.82 22.85
N ASN A 418 -14.87 -16.02 23.02
CA ASN A 418 -15.64 -17.24 23.28
C ASN A 418 -16.36 -17.20 24.63
N GLU A 419 -15.71 -16.69 25.68
CA GLU A 419 -16.35 -16.55 26.99
C GLU A 419 -17.41 -15.44 26.99
N ILE A 420 -17.12 -14.30 26.35
CA ILE A 420 -18.09 -13.22 26.12
C ILE A 420 -19.31 -13.75 25.37
N GLN A 421 -19.14 -14.53 24.30
CA GLN A 421 -20.25 -15.07 23.53
C GLN A 421 -21.14 -16.00 24.36
N LYS A 422 -20.56 -16.85 25.23
CA LYS A 422 -21.36 -17.67 26.16
C LYS A 422 -22.20 -16.80 27.09
N SER A 423 -21.60 -15.75 27.64
CA SER A 423 -22.28 -14.84 28.55
C SER A 423 -23.36 -14.00 27.87
N PHE A 424 -23.20 -13.62 26.59
CA PHE A 424 -24.16 -12.76 25.88
C PHE A 424 -25.10 -13.50 24.93
N ARG A 425 -24.97 -14.82 24.75
CA ARG A 425 -25.83 -15.59 23.84
C ARG A 425 -27.32 -15.36 24.11
N PHE A 426 -27.70 -15.26 25.38
CA PHE A 426 -29.10 -15.02 25.78
C PHE A 426 -29.68 -13.69 25.26
N LEU A 427 -28.84 -12.71 24.89
CA LEU A 427 -29.31 -11.43 24.34
C LEU A 427 -29.70 -11.53 22.86
N LEU A 428 -29.28 -12.59 22.15
CA LEU A 428 -29.49 -12.74 20.71
C LEU A 428 -30.56 -13.79 20.35
N GLY A 429 -31.20 -14.42 21.34
CA GLY A 429 -32.18 -15.49 21.17
C GLY A 429 -31.55 -16.86 21.30
#